data_AF-A0A972R365-F1
#
_entry.id   AF-A0A972R365-F1
#
_cell.length_a   1.000
_cell.length_b   1.000
_cell.length_c   1.000
_cell.angle_alpha   90.00
_cell.angle_beta   90.00
_cell.angle_gamma   90.00
#
_symmetry.space_group_name_H-M   'P 1'
#
loop_
_entity.id
_entity.type
_entity.pdbx_description
1 polymer ?
#
loop_
_entity_poly.entity_id
_entity_poly.type
_entity_poly.pdbx_seq_one_letter_code
_entity_poly.pdbx_strand_id
1 'polypeptide(L)'
;MKRITTTFVFIFCLLIVFPAFAQDPSFDLDAYRTYLESHAGLDAEGLMSEHQAPLFRAAAGIQGPVAYLDSTVIKLGLTVDERALLQTNGFMVSERLSEQSFIKAFAKVWHEDLPLFLSTDAVLHALHRSYDNILKSTELDILLPALSRALDLMHTGVRGLKAKYPQREMAAPVRDVDVFLTVARALLAGEWEGKPVFAENRAPVDDILTLVKA
;
A
#
# COMPACT_ATOMS: atom_id res chain seq x y z
N MET A 1 -5.61 18.30 25.71
CA MET A 1 -5.79 18.06 24.26
C MET A 1 -4.82 18.87 23.40
N LYS A 2 -4.73 20.21 23.53
CA LYS A 2 -3.79 21.04 22.72
C LYS A 2 -2.31 20.62 22.78
N ARG A 3 -1.81 20.15 23.94
CA ARG A 3 -0.42 19.67 24.13
C ARG A 3 -0.11 18.36 23.40
N ILE A 4 -1.09 17.45 23.30
CA ILE A 4 -0.90 16.15 22.62
C ILE A 4 -0.84 16.37 21.10
N THR A 5 -1.66 17.26 20.57
CA THR A 5 -1.66 17.61 19.14
C THR A 5 -0.37 18.33 18.73
N THR A 6 0.20 19.18 19.59
CA THR A 6 1.49 19.84 19.31
C THR A 6 2.66 18.88 19.35
N THR A 7 2.68 17.93 20.30
CA THR A 7 3.73 16.90 20.35
C THR A 7 3.65 15.97 19.13
N PHE A 8 2.45 15.62 18.67
CA PHE A 8 2.26 14.77 17.48
C PHE A 8 2.69 15.46 16.19
N VAL A 9 2.36 16.75 16.03
CA VAL A 9 2.83 17.57 14.89
C VAL A 9 4.34 17.76 14.92
N PHE A 10 4.94 17.93 16.10
CA PHE A 10 6.39 18.07 16.23
C PHE A 10 7.13 16.78 15.87
N ILE A 11 6.61 15.60 16.29
CA ILE A 11 7.17 14.29 15.92
C ILE A 11 6.99 14.02 14.41
N PHE A 12 5.83 14.38 13.83
CA PHE A 12 5.57 14.23 12.40
C PHE A 12 6.49 15.13 11.55
N CYS A 13 6.74 16.37 11.98
CA CYS A 13 7.75 17.23 11.34
C CYS A 13 9.18 16.69 11.50
N LEU A 14 9.52 16.04 12.61
CA LEU A 14 10.85 15.47 12.83
C LEU A 14 11.11 14.23 11.96
N LEU A 15 10.07 13.48 11.58
CA LEU A 15 10.15 12.36 10.64
C LEU A 15 10.24 12.79 9.16
N ILE A 16 9.70 13.95 8.79
CA ILE A 16 9.76 14.50 7.42
C ILE A 16 11.12 15.18 7.14
N VAL A 17 11.84 15.62 8.18
CA VAL A 17 13.13 16.31 8.07
C VAL A 17 14.33 15.35 8.11
N PHE A 18 14.12 14.04 8.07
CA PHE A 18 15.17 13.18 7.55
C PHE A 18 15.31 13.52 6.07
N PRO A 19 16.38 14.21 5.62
CA PRO A 19 16.59 14.33 4.20
C PRO A 19 16.68 12.89 3.68
N ALA A 20 16.12 12.68 2.50
CA ALA A 20 16.32 11.46 1.74
C ALA A 20 17.82 11.30 1.45
N PHE A 21 18.59 10.82 2.42
CA PHE A 21 20.00 10.41 2.29
C PHE A 21 20.13 9.15 1.42
N ALA A 22 19.10 8.79 0.66
CA ALA A 22 19.14 7.77 -0.37
C ALA A 22 19.60 8.32 -1.73
N GLN A 23 19.78 9.64 -1.88
CA GLN A 23 20.39 10.22 -3.08
C GLN A 23 21.86 10.55 -2.78
N ASP A 24 22.75 9.69 -3.28
CA ASP A 24 24.18 9.95 -3.30
C ASP A 24 24.44 11.23 -4.15
N PRO A 25 24.96 12.32 -3.55
CA PRO A 25 25.20 13.58 -4.27
C PRO A 25 26.33 13.50 -5.32
N SER A 26 26.92 12.31 -5.53
CA SER A 26 28.08 12.09 -6.39
C SER A 26 27.77 11.51 -7.78
N PHE A 27 26.50 11.37 -8.18
CA PHE A 27 26.18 10.80 -9.49
C PHE A 27 26.49 11.77 -10.64
N ASP A 28 27.54 11.45 -11.41
CA ASP A 28 27.95 12.15 -12.63
C ASP A 28 27.47 11.40 -13.88
N LEU A 29 26.61 12.05 -14.66
CA LEU A 29 26.00 11.48 -15.86
C LEU A 29 27.03 11.21 -16.96
N ASP A 30 28.05 12.06 -17.11
CA ASP A 30 29.05 11.90 -18.16
C ASP A 30 30.02 10.79 -17.80
N ALA A 31 30.41 10.69 -16.52
CA ALA A 31 31.17 9.55 -16.01
C ALA A 31 30.43 8.22 -16.22
N TYR A 32 29.11 8.20 -15.98
CA TYR A 32 28.28 7.02 -16.22
C TYR A 32 28.19 6.65 -17.71
N ARG A 33 28.09 7.64 -18.61
CA ARG A 33 28.11 7.39 -20.07
C ARG A 33 29.45 6.81 -20.53
N THR A 34 30.57 7.37 -20.07
CA THR A 34 31.90 6.82 -20.37
C THR A 34 32.09 5.41 -19.80
N TYR A 35 31.50 5.13 -18.63
CA TYR A 35 31.47 3.78 -18.08
C TYR A 35 30.67 2.82 -18.99
N LEU A 36 29.47 3.18 -19.43
CA LEU A 36 28.68 2.35 -20.34
C LEU A 36 29.36 2.11 -21.69
N GLU A 37 30.00 3.13 -22.27
CA GLU A 37 30.73 3.00 -23.53
C GLU A 37 31.96 2.08 -23.39
N SER A 38 32.70 2.21 -22.29
CA SER A 38 33.88 1.37 -22.02
C SER A 38 33.52 -0.08 -21.67
N HIS A 39 32.29 -0.36 -21.22
CA HIS A 39 31.81 -1.69 -20.84
C HIS A 39 30.77 -2.29 -21.82
N ALA A 40 30.55 -1.67 -22.98
CA ALA A 40 29.48 -2.04 -23.92
C ALA A 40 29.58 -3.48 -24.49
N GLY A 41 30.75 -4.10 -24.43
CA GLY A 41 31.01 -5.47 -24.91
C GLY A 41 31.38 -6.47 -23.81
N LEU A 42 31.25 -6.09 -22.52
CA LEU A 42 31.56 -7.01 -21.42
C LEU A 42 30.51 -8.12 -21.34
N ASP A 43 31.00 -9.36 -21.35
CA ASP A 43 30.19 -10.52 -21.03
C ASP A 43 30.13 -10.76 -19.50
N ALA A 44 29.33 -11.73 -19.08
CA ALA A 44 29.15 -12.03 -17.66
C ALA A 44 30.46 -12.44 -16.98
N GLU A 45 31.37 -13.12 -17.69
CA GLU A 45 32.67 -13.54 -17.16
C GLU A 45 33.61 -12.34 -16.98
N GLY A 46 33.66 -11.43 -17.95
CA GLY A 46 34.39 -10.18 -17.86
C GLY A 46 33.93 -9.33 -16.66
N LEU A 47 32.61 -9.20 -16.47
CA LEU A 47 32.05 -8.39 -15.37
C LEU A 47 32.43 -8.97 -14.00
N MET A 48 32.38 -10.29 -13.87
CA MET A 48 32.80 -11.00 -12.65
C MET A 48 34.30 -10.91 -12.38
N SER A 49 35.12 -10.68 -13.43
CA SER A 49 36.57 -10.49 -13.29
C SER A 49 36.92 -9.10 -12.75
N GLU A 50 36.19 -8.07 -13.17
CA GLU A 50 36.37 -6.68 -12.73
C GLU A 50 35.72 -6.43 -11.36
N HIS A 51 34.59 -7.07 -11.12
CA HIS A 51 33.82 -6.98 -9.88
C HIS A 51 33.56 -8.38 -9.35
N GLN A 52 34.53 -8.91 -8.59
CA GLN A 52 34.38 -10.21 -7.95
C GLN A 52 33.14 -10.19 -7.05
N ALA A 53 32.10 -10.91 -7.47
CA ALA A 53 30.96 -11.16 -6.63
C ALA A 53 31.47 -11.83 -5.33
N PRO A 54 31.01 -11.38 -4.14
CA PRO A 54 31.40 -12.03 -2.91
C PRO A 54 31.10 -13.53 -3.01
N LEU A 55 32.12 -14.36 -2.82
CA LEU A 55 31.97 -15.81 -2.85
C LEU A 55 30.95 -16.20 -1.78
N PHE A 56 29.82 -16.76 -2.21
CA PHE A 56 28.84 -17.31 -1.28
C PHE A 56 29.50 -18.46 -0.53
N ARG A 57 29.40 -18.43 0.80
CA ARG A 57 29.81 -19.58 1.61
C ARG A 57 28.81 -20.71 1.35
N ALA A 58 29.33 -21.91 1.11
CA ALA A 58 28.51 -23.11 0.94
C ALA A 58 27.69 -23.46 2.21
N ALA A 59 28.12 -22.96 3.37
CA ALA A 59 27.41 -23.12 4.64
C ALA A 59 27.52 -21.83 5.49
N ALA A 60 26.56 -21.63 6.39
CA ALA A 60 26.54 -20.49 7.30
C ALA A 60 27.77 -20.43 8.24
N GLY A 61 28.45 -21.56 8.44
CA GLY A 61 29.69 -21.62 9.23
C GLY A 61 29.46 -21.39 10.72
N ILE A 62 28.51 -22.12 11.32
CA ILE A 62 28.26 -22.05 12.77
C ILE A 62 29.52 -22.48 13.52
N GLN A 63 30.03 -21.60 14.39
CA GLN A 63 31.17 -21.87 15.26
C GLN A 63 30.77 -21.64 16.72
N GLY A 64 30.99 -22.66 17.56
CA GLY A 64 30.71 -22.58 18.99
C GLY A 64 29.24 -22.85 19.37
N PRO A 65 28.91 -22.71 20.68
CA PRO A 65 27.56 -22.96 21.18
C PRO A 65 26.57 -21.91 20.69
N VAL A 66 25.42 -22.35 20.18
CA VAL A 66 24.33 -21.48 19.72
C VAL A 66 23.41 -21.14 20.89
N ALA A 67 23.25 -19.85 21.19
CA ALA A 67 22.37 -19.40 22.26
C ALA A 67 20.90 -19.80 21.97
N TYR A 68 20.18 -20.23 23.02
CA TYR A 68 18.76 -20.60 22.99
C TYR A 68 18.39 -21.78 22.05
N LEU A 69 19.37 -22.53 21.51
CA LEU A 69 19.10 -23.68 20.66
C LEU A 69 18.33 -24.78 21.41
N ASP A 70 18.69 -25.03 22.67
CA ASP A 70 18.01 -25.95 23.57
C ASP A 70 16.52 -25.58 23.76
N SER A 71 16.25 -24.32 24.07
CA SER A 71 14.90 -23.78 24.25
C SER A 71 14.11 -23.86 22.96
N THR A 72 14.74 -23.55 21.82
CA THR A 72 14.11 -23.63 20.50
C THR A 72 13.71 -25.06 20.14
N VAL A 73 14.61 -26.02 20.39
CA VAL A 73 14.34 -27.46 20.16
C VAL A 73 13.16 -27.94 21.00
N ILE A 74 13.10 -27.55 22.27
CA ILE A 74 12.04 -27.96 23.19
C ILE A 74 10.70 -27.29 22.83
N LYS A 75 10.66 -25.96 22.73
CA LYS A 75 9.42 -25.20 22.56
C LYS A 75 8.80 -25.35 21.17
N LEU A 76 9.61 -25.50 20.13
CA LEU A 76 9.12 -25.77 18.76
C LEU A 76 9.02 -27.28 18.44
N GLY A 77 9.45 -28.14 19.37
CA GLY A 77 9.46 -29.59 19.20
C GLY A 77 10.22 -30.02 17.95
N LEU A 78 11.45 -29.52 17.76
CA LEU A 78 12.23 -29.83 16.56
C LEU A 78 12.60 -31.31 16.49
N THR A 79 12.32 -31.93 15.36
CA THR A 79 12.61 -33.35 15.08
C THR A 79 14.12 -33.62 14.92
N VAL A 80 14.51 -34.89 14.91
CA VAL A 80 15.91 -35.30 14.68
C VAL A 80 16.40 -34.76 13.34
N ASP A 81 15.58 -34.86 12.29
CA ASP A 81 15.92 -34.46 10.94
C ASP A 81 16.03 -32.93 10.80
N GLU A 82 15.10 -32.17 11.39
CA GLU A 82 15.16 -30.70 11.42
C GLU A 82 16.44 -30.20 12.12
N ARG A 83 16.87 -30.89 13.19
CA ARG A 83 18.13 -30.58 13.88
C ARG A 83 19.35 -30.91 13.03
N ALA A 84 19.32 -32.01 12.27
CA ALA A 84 20.40 -32.37 11.35
C ALA A 84 20.54 -31.32 10.21
N LEU A 85 19.41 -30.81 9.70
CA LEU A 85 19.41 -29.72 8.72
C LEU A 85 19.99 -28.43 9.29
N LEU A 86 19.64 -28.05 10.53
CA LEU A 86 20.24 -26.91 11.21
C LEU A 86 21.76 -27.05 11.37
N GLN A 87 22.25 -28.24 11.73
CA GLN A 87 23.69 -28.50 11.85
C GLN A 87 24.42 -28.41 10.51
N THR A 88 23.78 -28.84 9.42
CA THR A 88 24.39 -28.90 8.09
C THR A 88 24.39 -27.55 7.39
N ASN A 89 23.25 -26.85 7.42
CA ASN A 89 23.02 -25.64 6.62
C ASN A 89 23.12 -24.36 7.45
N GLY A 90 22.94 -24.46 8.77
CA GLY A 90 22.82 -23.33 9.70
C GLY A 90 21.43 -22.67 9.72
N PHE A 91 20.50 -23.15 8.90
CA PHE A 91 19.10 -22.78 8.90
C PHE A 91 18.26 -23.94 8.38
N MET A 92 16.96 -23.92 8.65
CA MET A 92 15.99 -24.86 8.08
C MET A 92 14.63 -24.18 7.95
N VAL A 93 13.79 -24.73 7.09
CA VAL A 93 12.39 -24.32 6.93
C VAL A 93 11.52 -25.53 7.25
N SER A 94 10.52 -25.35 8.12
CA SER A 94 9.63 -26.41 8.56
C SER A 94 8.20 -26.12 8.17
N GLU A 95 7.66 -26.92 7.25
CA GLU A 95 6.24 -26.87 6.85
C GLU A 95 5.31 -27.30 7.99
N ARG A 96 5.77 -28.16 8.90
CA ARG A 96 5.00 -28.59 10.09
C ARG A 96 4.70 -27.43 11.03
N LEU A 97 5.62 -26.46 11.10
CA LEU A 97 5.49 -25.25 11.91
C LEU A 97 4.86 -24.09 11.14
N SER A 98 4.32 -24.34 9.94
CA SER A 98 3.64 -23.31 9.15
C SER A 98 2.43 -22.74 9.90
N GLU A 99 2.19 -21.45 9.68
CA GLU A 99 1.07 -20.71 10.25
C GLU A 99 0.33 -20.00 9.11
N GLN A 100 -0.91 -19.59 9.36
CA GLN A 100 -1.74 -18.92 8.34
C GLN A 100 -1.14 -17.59 7.85
N SER A 101 -0.27 -16.96 8.64
CA SER A 101 0.48 -15.77 8.26
C SER A 101 1.80 -15.70 9.02
N PHE A 102 2.78 -15.01 8.44
CA PHE A 102 4.08 -14.82 9.11
C PHE A 102 3.94 -14.04 10.43
N ILE A 103 2.96 -13.15 10.57
CA ILE A 103 2.68 -12.44 11.82
C ILE A 103 2.28 -13.42 12.92
N LYS A 104 1.48 -14.46 12.60
CA LYS A 104 1.13 -15.51 13.57
C LYS A 104 2.36 -16.34 13.95
N ALA A 105 3.22 -16.66 12.98
CA ALA A 105 4.49 -17.32 13.28
C ALA A 105 5.39 -16.49 14.22
N PHE A 106 5.49 -15.18 13.99
CA PHE A 106 6.24 -14.27 14.86
C PHE A 106 5.62 -14.18 16.26
N ALA A 107 4.28 -14.05 16.34
CA ALA A 107 3.58 -14.03 17.62
C ALA A 107 3.79 -15.32 18.41
N LYS A 108 3.81 -16.48 17.75
CA LYS A 108 4.10 -17.77 18.40
C LYS A 108 5.52 -17.81 18.98
N VAL A 109 6.53 -17.45 18.19
CA VAL A 109 7.92 -17.38 18.66
C VAL A 109 8.05 -16.41 19.83
N TRP A 110 7.39 -15.26 19.75
CA TRP A 110 7.35 -14.25 20.81
C TRP A 110 6.66 -14.75 22.08
N HIS A 111 5.50 -15.41 21.97
CA HIS A 111 4.77 -15.98 23.11
C HIS A 111 5.52 -17.12 23.79
N GLU A 112 6.34 -17.84 23.03
CA GLU A 112 7.24 -18.87 23.54
C GLU A 112 8.56 -18.28 24.09
N ASP A 113 8.70 -16.97 24.25
CA ASP A 113 9.93 -16.30 24.73
C ASP A 113 11.20 -16.75 23.98
N LEU A 114 11.09 -17.01 22.67
CA LEU A 114 12.21 -17.40 21.82
C LEU A 114 12.79 -16.19 21.08
N PRO A 115 14.10 -16.19 20.74
CA PRO A 115 14.69 -15.16 19.91
C PRO A 115 13.98 -15.04 18.56
N LEU A 116 13.54 -13.84 18.21
CA LEU A 116 12.85 -13.55 16.96
C LEU A 116 13.76 -12.72 16.04
N PHE A 117 14.00 -13.22 14.84
CA PHE A 117 14.65 -12.45 13.80
C PHE A 117 13.63 -11.59 13.06
N LEU A 118 13.76 -10.26 13.18
CA LEU A 118 12.91 -9.31 12.48
C LEU A 118 13.65 -8.76 11.25
N SER A 119 13.20 -9.16 10.06
CA SER A 119 13.76 -8.66 8.81
C SER A 119 13.18 -7.30 8.42
N THR A 120 13.89 -6.58 7.55
CA THR A 120 13.40 -5.33 6.95
C THR A 120 12.08 -5.54 6.20
N ASP A 121 11.96 -6.65 5.46
CA ASP A 121 10.73 -6.98 4.71
C ASP A 121 9.51 -7.16 5.62
N ALA A 122 9.70 -7.73 6.81
CA ALA A 122 8.60 -7.86 7.78
C ALA A 122 8.11 -6.49 8.27
N VAL A 123 9.04 -5.56 8.51
CA VAL A 123 8.72 -4.17 8.89
C VAL A 123 8.03 -3.44 7.73
N LEU A 124 8.56 -3.55 6.52
CA LEU A 124 7.98 -2.94 5.32
C LEU A 124 6.58 -3.49 5.04
N HIS A 125 6.38 -4.80 5.19
CA HIS A 125 5.06 -5.40 5.05
C HIS A 125 4.06 -4.82 6.06
N ALA A 126 4.44 -4.71 7.33
CA ALA A 126 3.58 -4.10 8.36
C ALA A 126 3.23 -2.65 8.03
N LEU A 127 4.21 -1.88 7.53
CA LEU A 127 4.01 -0.50 7.08
C LEU A 127 3.01 -0.43 5.92
N HIS A 128 3.19 -1.23 4.86
CA HIS A 128 2.27 -1.27 3.73
C HIS A 128 0.84 -1.64 4.16
N ARG A 129 0.70 -2.65 5.01
CA ARG A 129 -0.61 -3.06 5.56
C ARG A 129 -1.26 -1.95 6.38
N SER A 130 -0.47 -1.14 7.08
CA SER A 130 -0.99 0.00 7.83
C SER A 130 -1.49 1.11 6.89
N TYR A 131 -0.76 1.38 5.81
CA TYR A 131 -1.13 2.36 4.81
C TYR A 131 -2.44 1.99 4.12
N ASP A 132 -2.59 0.73 3.70
CA ASP A 132 -3.82 0.24 3.06
C ASP A 132 -5.04 0.42 3.97
N ASN A 133 -4.88 0.12 5.27
CA ASN A 133 -5.96 0.29 6.25
C ASN A 133 -6.32 1.76 6.47
N ILE A 134 -5.31 2.64 6.55
CA ILE A 134 -5.53 4.09 6.69
C ILE A 134 -6.23 4.64 5.46
N LEU A 135 -5.80 4.25 4.26
CA LEU A 135 -6.40 4.69 3.01
C LEU A 135 -7.86 4.23 2.93
N LYS A 136 -8.12 2.96 3.20
CA LYS A 136 -9.48 2.40 3.22
C LYS A 136 -10.40 3.12 4.22
N SER A 137 -9.92 3.38 5.44
CA SER A 137 -10.69 4.14 6.44
C SER A 137 -10.92 5.58 5.98
N THR A 138 -9.91 6.22 5.41
CA THR A 138 -10.04 7.59 4.87
C THR A 138 -11.09 7.64 3.76
N GLU A 139 -11.08 6.68 2.84
CA GLU A 139 -12.05 6.60 1.75
C GLU A 139 -13.47 6.36 2.26
N LEU A 140 -13.66 5.34 3.10
CA LEU A 140 -14.99 4.92 3.55
C LEU A 140 -15.59 5.86 4.60
N ASP A 141 -14.78 6.35 5.54
CA ASP A 141 -15.27 7.09 6.70
C ASP A 141 -15.28 8.61 6.49
N ILE A 142 -14.45 9.12 5.57
CA ILE A 142 -14.28 10.57 5.37
C ILE A 142 -14.66 10.98 3.95
N LEU A 143 -14.00 10.43 2.93
CA LEU A 143 -14.15 10.92 1.55
C LEU A 143 -15.51 10.56 0.97
N LEU A 144 -15.97 9.33 1.16
CA LEU A 144 -17.25 8.87 0.63
C LEU A 144 -18.44 9.67 1.23
N PRO A 145 -18.55 9.88 2.57
CA PRO A 145 -19.60 10.73 3.14
C PRO A 145 -19.50 12.18 2.70
N ALA A 146 -18.28 12.73 2.60
CA ALA A 146 -18.08 14.11 2.16
C ALA A 146 -18.52 14.31 0.70
N LEU A 147 -18.17 13.38 -0.18
CA LEU A 147 -18.57 13.39 -1.59
C LEU A 147 -20.08 13.23 -1.74
N SER A 148 -20.68 12.28 -1.01
CA SER A 148 -22.14 12.08 -0.99
C SER A 148 -22.87 13.36 -0.57
N ARG A 149 -22.44 13.98 0.54
CA ARG A 149 -23.00 15.25 1.02
C ARG A 149 -22.82 16.38 0.01
N ALA A 150 -21.65 16.49 -0.63
CA ALA A 150 -21.40 17.51 -1.63
C ALA A 150 -22.35 17.36 -2.83
N LEU A 151 -22.50 16.14 -3.35
CA LEU A 151 -23.41 15.87 -4.47
C LEU A 151 -24.87 16.11 -4.10
N ASP A 152 -25.30 15.75 -2.90
CA ASP A 152 -26.66 16.04 -2.42
C ASP A 152 -26.93 17.55 -2.32
N LEU A 153 -25.98 18.33 -1.79
CA LEU A 153 -26.08 19.79 -1.73
C LEU A 153 -26.11 20.42 -3.12
N MET A 154 -25.29 19.95 -4.05
CA MET A 154 -25.29 20.43 -5.43
C MET A 154 -26.62 20.11 -6.13
N HIS A 155 -27.11 18.88 -6.01
CA HIS A 155 -28.35 18.42 -6.64
C HIS A 155 -29.58 19.14 -6.07
N THR A 156 -29.63 19.38 -4.75
CA THR A 156 -30.70 20.20 -4.14
C THR A 156 -30.64 21.65 -4.62
N GLY A 157 -29.44 22.20 -4.85
CA GLY A 157 -29.21 23.53 -5.42
C GLY A 157 -29.79 23.73 -6.82
N VAL A 158 -29.93 22.67 -7.63
CA VAL A 158 -30.50 22.73 -8.98
C VAL A 158 -31.92 23.31 -8.98
N ARG A 159 -32.73 23.02 -7.94
CA ARG A 159 -34.07 23.61 -7.80
C ARG A 159 -34.02 25.13 -7.64
N GLY A 160 -33.03 25.63 -6.92
CA GLY A 160 -32.77 27.06 -6.78
C GLY A 160 -32.34 27.70 -8.10
N LEU A 161 -31.49 27.02 -8.87
CA LEU A 161 -31.08 27.47 -10.20
C LEU A 161 -32.26 27.53 -11.17
N LYS A 162 -33.14 26.52 -11.15
CA LYS A 162 -34.39 26.51 -11.93
C LYS A 162 -35.27 27.73 -11.63
N ALA A 163 -35.39 28.12 -10.37
CA ALA A 163 -36.18 29.29 -9.98
C ALA A 163 -35.50 30.62 -10.34
N LYS A 164 -34.17 30.69 -10.26
CA LYS A 164 -33.38 31.90 -10.50
C LYS A 164 -33.22 32.23 -11.99
N TYR A 165 -33.16 31.22 -12.86
CA TYR A 165 -32.90 31.37 -14.29
C TYR A 165 -34.09 30.86 -15.13
N PRO A 166 -35.21 31.60 -15.17
CA PRO A 166 -36.37 31.24 -15.99
C PRO A 166 -36.17 31.52 -17.50
N GLN A 167 -35.09 32.20 -17.87
CA GLN A 167 -34.80 32.60 -19.26
C GLN A 167 -34.33 31.42 -20.12
N ARG A 168 -34.71 31.45 -21.39
CA ARG A 168 -34.54 30.34 -22.35
C ARG A 168 -33.08 29.93 -22.56
N GLU A 169 -32.14 30.87 -22.48
CA GLU A 169 -30.71 30.62 -22.72
C GLU A 169 -30.05 29.78 -21.62
N MET A 170 -30.46 29.97 -20.36
CA MET A 170 -29.89 29.25 -19.20
C MET A 170 -30.67 27.97 -18.86
N ALA A 171 -31.83 27.75 -19.49
CA ALA A 171 -32.67 26.59 -19.23
C ALA A 171 -32.01 25.27 -19.64
N ALA A 172 -31.30 25.23 -20.77
CA ALA A 172 -30.62 24.03 -21.25
C ALA A 172 -29.42 23.64 -20.35
N PRO A 173 -28.46 24.54 -20.06
CA PRO A 173 -27.35 24.21 -19.15
C PRO A 173 -27.79 23.74 -17.75
N VAL A 174 -28.85 24.34 -17.19
CA VAL A 174 -29.38 23.93 -15.88
C VAL A 174 -29.97 22.51 -15.92
N ARG A 175 -30.56 22.11 -17.04
CA ARG A 175 -31.05 20.74 -17.24
C ARG A 175 -29.91 19.75 -17.42
N ASP A 176 -28.85 20.12 -18.12
CA ASP A 176 -27.68 19.24 -18.30
C ASP A 176 -26.98 18.96 -16.96
N VAL A 177 -26.81 19.99 -16.13
CA VAL A 177 -26.25 19.84 -14.78
C VAL A 177 -27.07 18.87 -13.91
N ASP A 178 -28.40 18.89 -14.04
CA ASP A 178 -29.28 17.93 -13.35
C ASP A 178 -29.00 16.48 -13.77
N VAL A 179 -28.75 16.23 -15.06
CA VAL A 179 -28.37 14.89 -15.57
C VAL A 179 -27.06 14.42 -14.93
N PHE A 180 -25.99 15.23 -15.03
CA PHE A 180 -24.67 14.84 -14.51
C PHE A 180 -24.68 14.59 -13.00
N LEU A 181 -25.34 15.45 -12.23
CA LEU A 181 -25.44 15.29 -10.77
C LEU A 181 -26.31 14.10 -10.38
N THR A 182 -27.37 13.82 -11.14
CA THR A 182 -28.22 12.65 -10.89
C THR A 182 -27.46 11.35 -11.15
N VAL A 183 -26.74 11.26 -12.27
CA VAL A 183 -25.91 10.10 -12.60
C VAL A 183 -24.81 9.91 -11.55
N ALA A 184 -24.08 10.97 -11.18
CA ALA A 184 -23.03 10.89 -10.18
C ALA A 184 -23.54 10.38 -8.82
N ARG A 185 -24.73 10.82 -8.39
CA ARG A 185 -25.37 10.35 -7.15
C ARG A 185 -25.81 8.90 -7.24
N ALA A 186 -26.39 8.50 -8.37
CA ALA A 186 -26.81 7.13 -8.62
C ALA A 186 -25.61 6.16 -8.57
N LEU A 187 -24.52 6.50 -9.28
CA LEU A 187 -23.29 5.72 -9.26
C LEU A 187 -22.66 5.63 -7.86
N LEU A 188 -22.65 6.73 -7.10
CA LEU A 188 -22.10 6.73 -5.75
C LEU A 188 -22.94 5.89 -4.77
N ALA A 189 -24.26 5.86 -4.94
CA ALA A 189 -25.17 5.06 -4.12
C ALA A 189 -25.23 3.58 -4.56
N GLY A 190 -24.65 3.23 -5.71
CA GLY A 190 -24.83 1.92 -6.33
C GLY A 190 -26.27 1.69 -6.83
N GLU A 191 -27.02 2.76 -7.06
CA GLU A 191 -28.39 2.74 -7.58
C GLU A 191 -28.36 2.95 -9.09
N TRP A 192 -29.24 2.25 -9.82
CA TRP A 192 -29.35 2.35 -11.28
C TRP A 192 -30.61 3.07 -11.74
N GLU A 193 -31.33 3.70 -10.81
CA GLU A 193 -32.53 4.49 -11.06
C GLU A 193 -32.33 5.90 -10.48
N GLY A 194 -31.95 6.84 -11.34
CA GLY A 194 -31.75 8.23 -10.94
C GLY A 194 -33.08 8.97 -10.71
N LYS A 195 -33.10 9.90 -9.75
CA LYS A 195 -34.27 10.77 -9.48
C LYS A 195 -33.94 12.22 -9.85
N PRO A 196 -33.95 12.57 -11.15
CA PRO A 196 -33.63 13.92 -11.59
C PRO A 196 -34.70 14.93 -11.14
N VAL A 197 -34.30 16.20 -11.02
CA VAL A 197 -35.21 17.31 -10.70
C VAL A 197 -36.14 17.61 -11.87
N PHE A 198 -35.67 17.47 -13.11
CA PHE A 198 -36.49 17.62 -14.31
C PHE A 198 -37.01 16.25 -14.79
N ALA A 199 -38.32 16.11 -14.92
CA ALA A 199 -38.93 14.85 -15.37
C ALA A 199 -38.46 14.42 -16.77
N GLU A 200 -38.15 15.40 -17.62
CA GLU A 200 -37.64 15.21 -18.98
C GLU A 200 -36.24 14.56 -19.01
N ASN A 201 -35.47 14.68 -17.92
CA ASN A 201 -34.14 14.12 -17.80
C ASN A 201 -34.11 12.64 -17.39
N ARG A 202 -35.26 12.00 -17.16
CA ARG A 202 -35.30 10.57 -16.78
C ARG A 202 -34.71 9.67 -17.86
N ALA A 203 -35.19 9.81 -19.10
CA ALA A 203 -34.71 9.02 -20.24
C ALA A 203 -33.17 9.14 -20.44
N PRO A 204 -32.57 10.34 -20.54
CA PRO A 204 -31.12 10.44 -20.72
C PRO A 204 -30.32 9.94 -19.51
N VAL A 205 -30.82 10.08 -18.29
CA VAL A 205 -30.17 9.51 -17.09
C VAL A 205 -30.16 7.98 -17.16
N ASP A 206 -31.30 7.37 -17.49
CA ASP A 206 -31.44 5.92 -17.59
C ASP A 206 -30.57 5.35 -18.73
N ASP A 207 -30.50 6.05 -19.86
CA ASP A 207 -29.63 5.69 -20.99
C ASP A 207 -28.15 5.67 -20.56
N ILE A 208 -27.68 6.72 -19.87
CA ILE A 208 -26.29 6.81 -19.39
C ILE A 208 -26.01 5.71 -18.37
N LEU A 209 -26.90 5.49 -17.40
CA LEU A 209 -26.71 4.45 -16.38
C LEU A 209 -26.70 3.05 -16.99
N THR A 210 -27.47 2.83 -18.06
CA THR A 210 -27.46 1.57 -18.82
C THR A 210 -26.12 1.35 -19.51
N LEU A 211 -25.52 2.39 -20.11
CA LEU A 211 -24.20 2.31 -20.73
C LEU A 211 -23.09 1.99 -19.73
N VAL A 212 -23.19 2.50 -18.49
CA VAL A 212 -22.19 2.23 -17.44
C VAL A 212 -22.30 0.80 -16.89
N LYS A 213 -23.47 0.17 -16.98
CA LYS A 213 -23.72 -1.18 -16.49
C LYS A 213 -23.24 -2.28 -17.44
N ALA A 214 -23.13 -1.99 -18.74
CA ALA A 214 -22.72 -2.92 -19.80
C ALA A 214 -21.19 -3.09 -19.83
#